data_AF-A0AAW5N1N2-F1
#
_entry.id   AF-A0AAW5N1N2-F1
#
_cell.length_a   1.000
_cell.length_b   1.000
_cell.length_c   1.000
_cell.angle_alpha   90.00
_cell.angle_beta   90.00
_cell.angle_gamma   90.00
#
_symmetry.space_group_name_H-M   'P 1'
#
loop_
_entity.id
_entity.type
_entity.pdbx_description
1 polymer ?
#
loop_
_entity_poly.entity_id
_entity_poly.type
_entity_poly.pdbx_seq_one_letter_code
_entity_poly.pdbx_strand_id
1 'polypeptide(L)' 'GGLRESQSIGDYVLAHANLRDDHVLDAVLPPDIPIPSIAEVQRALYDATKLVSGRPGEEVKQRLRTGTEVTTDDRNWELR' A
#
# COMPACT_ATOMS: atom_id res chain seq x y z
N GLY A 1 2.82 -8.99 -2.28
CA GLY A 1 3.55 -9.52 -1.10
C GLY A 1 4.44 -8.44 -0.53
N GLY A 2 4.98 -8.61 0.69
CA GLY A 2 5.98 -7.68 1.22
C GLY A 2 7.25 -7.70 0.35
N LEU A 3 7.75 -6.53 -0.06
CA LEU A 3 8.87 -6.39 -1.01
C LEU A 3 10.14 -5.87 -0.34
N ARG A 4 10.13 -5.62 0.97
CA ARG A 4 11.29 -5.12 1.72
C ARG A 4 11.73 -6.16 2.75
N GLU A 5 13.05 -6.33 2.87
CA GLU A 5 13.65 -7.26 3.83
C GLU A 5 13.26 -6.99 5.28
N SER A 6 12.97 -5.73 5.62
CA SER A 6 12.60 -5.33 6.98
C SER A 6 11.14 -5.60 7.32
N GLN A 7 10.33 -6.05 6.36
CA GLN A 7 8.93 -6.40 6.60
C GLN A 7 8.82 -7.84 7.09
N SER A 8 7.98 -8.03 8.09
CA SER A 8 7.60 -9.35 8.61
C SER A 8 6.22 -9.75 8.10
N ILE A 9 5.99 -11.07 7.98
CA ILE A 9 4.64 -11.58 7.73
C ILE A 9 3.72 -11.12 8.87
N GLY A 10 2.59 -10.51 8.52
CA GLY A 10 1.63 -9.95 9.47
C GLY A 10 1.76 -8.45 9.70
N ASP A 11 2.77 -7.79 9.11
CA ASP A 11 2.81 -6.34 9.03
C ASP A 11 1.75 -5.80 8.05
N TYR A 12 1.25 -4.61 8.34
CA TYR A 12 0.31 -3.88 7.51
C TYR A 12 1.02 -2.95 6.53
N VAL A 13 0.39 -2.71 5.38
CA VAL A 13 0.82 -1.72 4.39
C VAL A 13 -0.32 -0.72 4.18
N LEU A 14 0.02 0.56 4.14
CA LEU A 14 -0.90 1.64 3.76
C LEU A 14 -0.40 2.26 2.47
N ALA A 15 -1.10 2.01 1.36
CA ALA A 15 -0.77 2.64 0.09
C ALA A 15 -0.93 4.17 0.19
N HIS A 16 0.12 4.91 -0.18
CA HIS A 16 0.04 6.36 -0.46
C HIS A 16 0.13 6.69 -1.95
N ALA A 17 0.49 5.69 -2.76
CA ALA A 17 0.59 5.74 -4.21
C ALA A 17 0.49 4.31 -4.77
N ASN A 18 0.15 4.20 -6.05
CA ASN A 18 0.05 2.91 -6.75
C ASN A 18 0.90 2.93 -8.01
N LEU A 19 1.65 1.84 -8.26
CA LEU A 19 2.16 1.48 -9.57
C LEU A 19 1.14 0.56 -10.22
N ARG A 20 0.62 0.97 -11.38
CA ARG A 20 -0.44 0.29 -12.11
C ARG A 20 0.16 -0.55 -13.25
N ASP A 21 0.52 -1.78 -12.92
CA ASP A 21 0.88 -2.83 -13.89
C ASP A 21 -0.31 -3.80 -14.08
N ASP A 22 -1.54 -3.30 -13.85
CA ASP A 22 -2.79 -4.07 -13.87
C ASP A 22 -3.50 -4.03 -15.23
N HIS A 23 -3.14 -3.08 -16.09
CA HIS A 23 -3.52 -2.92 -17.50
C HIS A 23 -5.02 -2.77 -17.82
N VAL A 24 -5.91 -3.18 -16.94
CA VAL A 24 -7.35 -3.31 -17.17
C VAL A 24 -8.07 -1.96 -17.36
N LEU A 25 -7.54 -0.87 -16.83
CA LEU A 25 -8.13 0.47 -16.94
C LEU A 25 -7.38 1.42 -17.87
N ASP A 26 -6.31 0.99 -18.54
CA ASP A 26 -5.39 1.88 -19.25
C ASP A 26 -6.07 2.69 -20.37
N ALA A 27 -7.06 2.10 -21.05
CA ALA A 27 -7.78 2.77 -22.13
C ALA A 27 -8.68 3.93 -21.66
N VAL A 28 -9.19 3.86 -20.43
CA VAL A 28 -10.12 4.87 -19.87
C VAL A 28 -9.46 5.78 -18.84
N LEU A 29 -8.33 5.35 -18.30
CA LEU A 29 -7.52 6.05 -17.32
C LEU A 29 -6.04 5.73 -17.59
N PRO A 30 -5.36 6.52 -18.42
CA PRO A 30 -3.96 6.29 -18.77
C PRO A 30 -3.04 6.16 -17.52
N PRO A 31 -2.00 5.30 -17.56
CA PRO A 31 -1.13 5.05 -16.40
C PRO A 31 -0.35 6.27 -15.89
N ASP A 32 -0.13 7.28 -16.73
CA ASP A 32 0.54 8.54 -16.38
C ASP A 32 -0.35 9.51 -15.58
N ILE A 33 -1.67 9.27 -15.53
CA ILE A 33 -2.60 10.05 -14.73
C ILE A 33 -2.40 9.70 -13.23
N PRO A 34 -2.03 10.69 -12.39
CA PRO A 34 -1.76 10.42 -10.99
C PRO A 34 -3.05 10.09 -10.24
N ILE A 35 -3.00 9.03 -9.42
CA ILE A 35 -4.10 8.64 -8.52
C ILE A 35 -3.74 9.06 -7.09
N PRO A 36 -4.28 10.18 -6.58
CA PRO A 36 -3.90 10.69 -5.27
C PRO A 36 -4.56 9.90 -4.14
N SER A 37 -3.88 9.88 -3.00
CA SER A 37 -4.45 9.39 -1.76
C SER A 37 -5.42 10.41 -1.15
N ILE A 38 -6.55 9.94 -0.64
CA ILE A 38 -7.53 10.78 0.07
C ILE A 38 -7.10 10.94 1.53
N ALA A 39 -6.75 12.16 1.93
CA ALA A 39 -6.14 12.44 3.24
C ALA A 39 -7.03 12.02 4.43
N GLU A 40 -8.35 12.14 4.31
CA GLU A 40 -9.34 11.73 5.31
C GLU A 40 -9.29 10.22 5.53
N VAL A 41 -9.23 9.45 4.44
CA VAL A 41 -9.18 7.99 4.48
C VAL A 41 -7.82 7.51 4.99
N GLN A 42 -6.73 8.17 4.57
CA GLN A 42 -5.38 7.87 5.05
C GLN A 42 -5.26 8.05 6.57
N ARG A 43 -5.79 9.15 7.10
CA ARG A 43 -5.83 9.39 8.55
C ARG A 43 -6.68 8.35 9.27
N ALA A 44 -7.88 8.07 8.76
CA ALA A 44 -8.78 7.09 9.36
C ALA A 44 -8.12 5.69 9.44
N LEU A 45 -7.46 5.24 8.38
CA LEU A 45 -6.76 3.95 8.36
C LEU A 45 -5.54 3.92 9.28
N TYR A 46 -4.76 5.01 9.31
CA TYR A 46 -3.60 5.14 10.19
C TYR A 46 -4.01 5.11 11.67
N ASP A 47 -5.02 5.90 12.04
CA ASP A 47 -5.52 5.98 13.42
C ASP A 47 -6.22 4.68 13.82
N ALA A 48 -7.00 4.06 12.94
CA ALA A 48 -7.59 2.74 13.20
C ALA A 48 -6.51 1.68 13.45
N THR A 49 -5.42 1.70 12.67
CA THR A 49 -4.30 0.78 12.87
C THR A 49 -3.64 1.00 14.23
N LYS A 50 -3.40 2.26 14.63
CA LYS A 50 -2.88 2.59 15.96
C LYS A 50 -3.75 2.01 17.08
N LEU A 51 -5.06 2.23 16.99
CA LEU A 51 -6.03 1.82 18.01
C LEU A 51 -6.12 0.30 18.13
N VAL A 52 -6.31 -0.41 17.01
CA VAL A 52 -6.57 -1.86 17.01
C VAL A 52 -5.29 -2.67 17.25
N SER A 53 -4.15 -2.21 16.73
CA SER A 53 -2.87 -2.92 16.94
C SER A 53 -2.28 -2.71 18.34
N GLY A 54 -2.86 -1.81 19.15
CA GLY A 54 -2.34 -1.46 20.47
C GLY A 54 -0.97 -0.76 20.44
N ARG A 55 -0.60 -0.16 19.30
CA ARG A 55 0.70 0.50 19.08
C ARG A 55 0.50 2.01 18.93
N PRO A 56 0.56 2.78 20.04
CA PRO A 56 0.33 4.21 20.01
C PRO A 56 1.53 4.97 19.41
N GLY A 57 1.30 6.25 19.09
CA GLY A 57 2.37 7.15 18.66
C GLY A 57 3.14 6.64 17.44
N GLU A 58 4.46 6.62 17.54
CA GLU A 58 5.36 6.19 16.45
C GLU A 58 5.64 4.68 16.46
N GLU A 59 5.23 3.94 17.51
CA GLU A 59 5.40 2.48 17.59
C GLU A 59 4.66 1.74 16.47
N VAL A 60 3.62 2.37 15.92
CA VAL A 60 2.88 1.85 14.77
C VAL A 60 3.79 1.64 13.56
N LYS A 61 4.90 2.40 13.41
CA LYS A 61 5.85 2.24 12.29
C LYS A 61 6.57 0.89 12.28
N GLN A 62 6.61 0.19 13.41
CA GLN A 62 7.17 -1.16 13.48
C GLN A 62 6.26 -2.22 12.86
N ARG A 63 4.98 -1.91 12.64
CA ARG A 63 3.97 -2.85 12.16
C ARG A 63 3.14 -2.33 10.98
N LEU A 64 3.22 -1.04 10.67
CA LEU A 64 2.57 -0.40 9.54
C LEU A 64 3.61 0.32 8.68
N ARG A 65 3.66 -0.02 7.38
CA ARG A 65 4.48 0.66 6.39
C ARG A 65 3.60 1.45 5.43
N THR A 66 3.71 2.77 5.44
CA THR A 66 3.15 3.60 4.36
C THR A 66 4.08 3.61 3.17
N GLY A 67 3.60 3.30 1.97
CA GLY A 67 4.44 3.09 0.80
C GLY A 67 3.68 3.03 -0.53
N THR A 68 4.41 2.81 -1.62
CA THR A 68 3.81 2.56 -2.93
C THR A 68 3.50 1.08 -3.06
N GLU A 69 2.28 0.76 -3.47
CA GLU A 69 1.89 -0.61 -3.79
C GLU A 69 1.95 -0.83 -5.30
N VAL A 70 2.37 -2.03 -5.71
CA VAL A 70 2.33 -2.45 -7.11
C VAL A 70 1.12 -3.36 -7.26
N THR A 71 0.22 -3.02 -8.18
CA THR A 71 -0.88 -3.89 -8.59
C THR A 71 -0.55 -4.42 -9.97
N THR A 72 -0.58 -5.74 -10.15
CA THR A 72 -0.27 -6.41 -11.42
C THR A 72 -1.33 -7.44 -11.78
N ASP A 73 -1.55 -7.65 -13.09
CA ASP A 73 -2.40 -8.71 -13.63
C ASP A 73 -1.69 -10.08 -13.72
N ASP A 74 -0.36 -10.11 -13.54
CA ASP A 74 0.46 -11.32 -13.62
C ASP A 74 0.71 -11.93 -12.24
N ARG A 75 -0.01 -13.01 -11.92
CA ARG A 75 0.16 -13.71 -10.65
C ARG A 75 1.55 -14.36 -10.50
N ASN A 76 2.21 -14.71 -11.61
CA ASN A 76 3.54 -15.34 -11.62
C ASN A 76 4.64 -14.34 -11.96
N TRP A 77 4.46 -13.06 -11.60
CA TRP A 77 5.43 -11.98 -11.78
C TRP A 77 6.84 -12.33 -11.28
N GLU A 78 6.97 -13.26 -10.33
CA GLU A 78 8.25 -13.75 -9.81
C GLU A 78 9.09 -14.54 -10.84
N LEU A 79 8.51 -14.98 -11.95
CA LEU A 79 9.17 -15.80 -12.99
C LEU A 79 9.77 -14.97 -14.14
N ARG A 80 9.59 -13.64 -14.11
CA ARG A 80 10.17 -12.72 -15.11
C ARG A 80 11.65 -12.43 -14.85
#